data_AF-A0A8H7UF87-F1
#
_entry.id   AF-A0A8H7UF87-F1
#
_cell.length_a   1.000
_cell.length_b   1.000
_cell.length_c   1.000
_cell.angle_alpha   90.00
_cell.angle_beta   90.00
_cell.angle_gamma   90.00
#
_symmetry.space_group_name_H-M   'P 1'
#
loop_
_entity.id
_entity.type
_entity.pdbx_description
1 polymer ?
#
loop_
_entity_poly.entity_id
_entity_poly.type
_entity_poly.pdbx_seq_one_letter_code
_entity_poly.pdbx_strand_id
1 'polypeptide(L)'
;MKIIEKLPLKSPKGRIWLRRLFPAVIVIAILVTIVGELASQKCIPTWQIYTEESRQGTLVSYQEPNDRGESLYIQASLMDVDFTAKTYKIHFLLEPNGTLAGDNGVVSQNLTLSLYSMKYIHFPAGESMEPVEIVFDYDFGNDVDYPFDQYSGYFEIMAAMTGNISATVPISFKLEASVTTYSFNPSFRQFNYETDKIGLKIVAGRSTTTLGFSIFICILMWALSLVIALISYQVVLRGRRVDAHSTMLGITMLFALPALRSAQPGIPPVGCAADILGFYWNMAIIACSAVAITMCWAVRWRPEANDKMSIMSVEEARFDDTHYDDTRYDDNATACGSTCPPVRRCVDNVDDDIYEIGDEDSTTIAGSSPSTSPDRRRQY
;
A
#
# COMPACT_ATOMS: atom_id res chain seq x y z
N MET A 1 -60.88 -15.61 24.89
CA MET A 1 -61.25 -14.18 24.90
C MET A 1 -59.96 -13.36 24.98
N LYS A 2 -59.90 -12.21 24.30
CA LYS A 2 -58.70 -11.41 23.95
C LYS A 2 -57.63 -11.25 25.06
N ILE A 3 -56.37 -11.53 24.71
CA ILE A 3 -55.18 -10.77 25.16
C ILE A 3 -54.25 -10.61 23.94
N ILE A 4 -54.27 -9.45 23.29
CA ILE A 4 -53.15 -8.94 22.49
C ILE A 4 -53.07 -7.44 22.77
N GLU A 5 -52.02 -7.05 23.48
CA GLU A 5 -51.74 -5.67 23.86
C GLU A 5 -50.96 -4.94 22.75
N LYS A 6 -51.00 -3.60 22.76
CA LYS A 6 -50.57 -2.77 21.64
C LYS A 6 -49.04 -2.67 21.53
N LEU A 7 -48.47 -3.12 20.42
CA LEU A 7 -47.13 -2.70 20.00
C LEU A 7 -47.20 -1.30 19.34
N PRO A 8 -46.36 -0.33 19.73
CA PRO A 8 -46.40 1.02 19.17
C PRO A 8 -45.81 1.08 17.76
N LEU A 9 -46.47 1.84 16.88
CA LEU A 9 -46.13 1.95 15.46
C LEU A 9 -44.79 2.65 15.22
N LYS A 10 -43.90 1.94 14.52
CA LYS A 10 -42.56 2.39 14.07
C LYS A 10 -42.64 3.72 13.29
N SER A 11 -41.96 4.76 13.79
CA SER A 11 -42.12 6.13 13.29
C SER A 11 -41.72 6.33 11.81
N PRO A 12 -42.37 7.26 11.07
CA PRO A 12 -42.15 7.42 9.63
C PRO A 12 -40.82 8.09 9.25
N LYS A 13 -40.09 8.69 10.21
CA LYS A 13 -38.88 9.50 9.95
C LYS A 13 -37.74 8.70 9.30
N GLY A 14 -37.59 7.41 9.62
CA GLY A 14 -36.54 6.56 9.04
C GLY A 14 -36.71 6.30 7.52
N ARG A 15 -37.95 6.32 7.00
CA ARG A 15 -38.24 5.97 5.61
C ARG A 15 -37.89 7.09 4.60
N ILE A 16 -37.80 8.34 5.08
CA ILE A 16 -37.46 9.52 4.27
C ILE A 16 -35.93 9.68 4.17
N TRP A 17 -35.19 9.30 5.23
CA TRP A 17 -33.73 9.40 5.28
C TRP A 17 -33.05 8.49 4.25
N LEU A 18 -33.55 7.25 4.07
CA LEU A 18 -33.16 6.35 2.97
C LEU A 18 -33.41 6.99 1.60
N ARG A 19 -34.65 7.42 1.30
CA ARG A 19 -35.03 7.93 -0.03
C ARG A 19 -34.20 9.13 -0.51
N ARG A 20 -33.62 9.91 0.40
CA ARG A 20 -32.70 11.02 0.07
C ARG A 20 -31.22 10.62 -0.02
N LEU A 21 -30.81 9.46 0.51
CA LEU A 21 -29.45 8.92 0.32
C LEU A 21 -29.38 8.18 -1.02
N PHE A 22 -30.47 7.51 -1.38
CA PHE A 22 -30.64 6.74 -2.61
C PHE A 22 -30.02 7.39 -3.85
N PRO A 23 -30.31 8.64 -4.29
CA PRO A 23 -29.76 9.15 -5.55
C PRO A 23 -28.23 9.30 -5.54
N ALA A 24 -27.61 9.77 -4.44
CA ALA A 24 -26.15 9.91 -4.36
C ALA A 24 -25.46 8.54 -4.21
N VAL A 25 -26.04 7.65 -3.41
CA VAL A 25 -25.57 6.27 -3.26
C VAL A 25 -25.76 5.48 -4.55
N ILE A 26 -26.82 5.73 -5.32
CA ILE A 26 -27.08 5.12 -6.64
C ILE A 26 -26.11 5.66 -7.69
N VAL A 27 -25.84 6.97 -7.76
CA VAL A 27 -24.85 7.50 -8.71
C VAL A 27 -23.44 6.97 -8.41
N ILE A 28 -23.05 6.91 -7.14
CA ILE A 28 -21.74 6.36 -6.74
C ILE A 28 -21.71 4.84 -6.91
N ALA A 29 -22.79 4.12 -6.58
CA ALA A 29 -22.88 2.69 -6.86
C ALA A 29 -22.87 2.40 -8.36
N ILE A 30 -23.52 3.22 -9.20
CA ILE A 30 -23.49 3.10 -10.66
C ILE A 30 -22.08 3.37 -11.19
N LEU A 31 -21.37 4.38 -10.69
CA LEU A 31 -19.97 4.61 -11.08
C LEU A 31 -19.07 3.44 -10.64
N VAL A 32 -19.28 2.90 -9.44
CA VAL A 32 -18.54 1.72 -8.93
C VAL A 32 -18.90 0.44 -9.70
N THR A 33 -20.16 0.23 -10.07
CA THR A 33 -20.56 -0.94 -10.88
C THR A 33 -20.14 -0.76 -12.33
N ILE A 34 -20.17 0.43 -12.92
CA ILE A 34 -19.64 0.66 -14.28
C ILE A 34 -18.13 0.43 -14.31
N VAL A 35 -17.37 0.97 -13.35
CA VAL A 35 -15.92 0.71 -13.24
C VAL A 35 -15.66 -0.77 -12.91
N GLY A 36 -16.48 -1.38 -12.06
CA GLY A 36 -16.39 -2.79 -11.68
C GLY A 36 -16.78 -3.76 -12.80
N GLU A 37 -17.72 -3.40 -13.67
CA GLU A 37 -18.14 -4.16 -14.86
C GLU A 37 -17.14 -3.97 -16.00
N LEU A 38 -16.59 -2.77 -16.20
CA LEU A 38 -15.48 -2.55 -17.13
C LEU A 38 -14.22 -3.31 -16.70
N ALA A 39 -13.97 -3.39 -15.38
CA ALA A 39 -12.92 -4.24 -14.84
C ALA A 39 -13.24 -5.73 -15.02
N SER A 40 -14.44 -6.19 -14.63
CA SER A 40 -14.79 -7.62 -14.66
C SER A 40 -14.94 -8.17 -16.09
N GLN A 41 -15.46 -7.40 -17.04
CA GLN A 41 -15.51 -7.78 -18.46
C GLN A 41 -14.13 -8.01 -19.07
N LYS A 42 -13.08 -7.36 -18.55
CA LYS A 42 -11.70 -7.67 -18.93
C LYS A 42 -11.08 -8.77 -18.06
N CYS A 43 -11.37 -8.79 -16.76
CA CYS A 43 -10.75 -9.73 -15.81
C CYS A 43 -11.27 -11.17 -15.90
N ILE A 44 -12.54 -11.40 -16.27
CA ILE A 44 -13.14 -12.74 -16.33
C ILE A 44 -12.56 -13.59 -17.48
N PRO A 45 -12.47 -13.13 -18.74
CA PRO A 45 -11.80 -13.90 -19.80
C PRO A 45 -10.29 -14.07 -19.51
N THR A 46 -9.64 -13.10 -18.85
CA THR A 46 -8.25 -13.25 -18.36
C THR A 46 -8.12 -14.00 -17.03
N TRP A 47 -9.18 -14.62 -16.51
CA TRP A 47 -9.07 -15.56 -15.39
C TRP A 47 -9.03 -17.00 -15.89
N GLN A 48 -9.92 -17.37 -16.82
CA GLN A 48 -9.99 -18.74 -17.36
C GLN A 48 -8.78 -19.14 -18.22
N ILE A 49 -8.21 -18.21 -18.98
CA ILE A 49 -7.02 -18.47 -19.81
C ILE A 49 -5.74 -18.62 -18.95
N TYR A 50 -5.73 -18.10 -17.71
CA TYR A 50 -4.52 -17.87 -16.92
C TYR A 50 -4.37 -18.82 -15.71
N THR A 51 -5.42 -19.58 -15.38
CA THR A 51 -5.34 -20.67 -14.40
C THR A 51 -4.46 -21.85 -14.85
N GLU A 52 -4.13 -21.95 -16.15
CA GLU A 52 -3.22 -22.98 -16.66
C GLU A 52 -1.73 -22.60 -16.51
N GLU A 53 -1.39 -21.31 -16.60
CA GLU A 53 -0.01 -20.79 -16.49
C GLU A 53 0.60 -20.95 -15.08
N SER A 54 -0.23 -20.94 -14.04
CA SER A 54 0.22 -20.67 -12.65
C SER A 54 0.77 -21.90 -11.90
N ARG A 55 1.04 -23.03 -12.58
CA ARG A 55 1.21 -24.33 -11.89
C ARG A 55 2.41 -25.18 -12.30
N GLN A 56 3.16 -24.79 -13.32
CA GLN A 56 4.42 -25.43 -13.72
C GLN A 56 5.41 -24.31 -14.11
N GLY A 57 6.65 -24.38 -13.61
CA GLY A 57 7.71 -23.50 -14.10
C GLY A 57 7.86 -23.73 -15.61
N THR A 58 8.03 -22.66 -16.39
CA THR A 58 7.99 -22.79 -17.85
C THR A 58 9.24 -23.52 -18.32
N LEU A 59 9.07 -24.80 -18.65
CA LEU A 59 10.11 -25.68 -19.15
C LEU A 59 10.10 -25.64 -20.68
N VAL A 60 11.17 -25.12 -21.28
CA VAL A 60 11.34 -25.13 -22.74
C VAL A 60 12.67 -25.78 -23.08
N SER A 61 12.60 -26.92 -23.75
CA SER A 61 13.76 -27.69 -24.21
C SER A 61 13.92 -27.57 -25.73
N TYR A 62 15.11 -27.19 -26.17
CA TYR A 62 15.57 -27.31 -27.55
C TYR A 62 16.67 -28.37 -27.59
N GLN A 63 16.59 -29.29 -28.55
CA GLN A 63 17.65 -30.25 -28.81
C GLN A 63 17.99 -30.17 -30.29
N GLU A 64 19.22 -29.74 -30.57
CA GLU A 64 19.74 -29.71 -31.93
C GLU A 64 19.96 -31.15 -32.45
N PRO A 65 19.69 -31.44 -33.74
CA PRO A 65 19.94 -32.75 -34.33
C PRO A 65 21.43 -33.12 -34.24
N ASN A 66 21.76 -34.08 -33.38
CA ASN A 66 23.15 -34.47 -33.13
C ASN A 66 23.59 -35.61 -34.06
N ASP A 67 23.96 -35.25 -35.28
CA ASP A 67 24.49 -36.17 -36.28
C ASP A 67 25.97 -36.58 -36.02
N ARG A 68 26.66 -35.88 -35.09
CA ARG A 68 28.09 -36.06 -34.79
C ARG A 68 28.38 -36.94 -33.56
N GLY A 69 27.36 -37.25 -32.75
CA GLY A 69 27.52 -37.99 -31.49
C GLY A 69 28.15 -37.17 -30.36
N GLU A 70 28.17 -35.84 -30.48
CA GLU A 70 28.80 -34.91 -29.55
C GLU A 70 27.86 -33.72 -29.31
N SER A 71 27.64 -33.29 -28.06
CA SER A 71 26.77 -32.14 -27.80
C SER A 71 27.06 -31.49 -26.46
N LEU A 72 26.76 -30.20 -26.34
CA LEU A 72 26.82 -29.47 -25.08
C LEU A 72 25.41 -29.34 -24.50
N TYR A 73 25.16 -29.93 -23.32
CA TYR A 73 23.91 -29.72 -22.60
C TYR A 73 24.02 -28.47 -21.73
N ILE A 74 23.04 -27.58 -21.85
CA ILE A 74 22.97 -26.30 -21.15
C ILE A 74 21.62 -26.22 -20.45
N GLN A 75 21.62 -26.32 -19.12
CA GLN A 75 20.45 -26.02 -18.31
C GLN A 75 20.52 -24.58 -17.81
N ALA A 76 19.55 -23.76 -18.21
CA ALA A 76 19.40 -22.38 -17.77
C ALA A 76 18.27 -22.28 -16.74
N SER A 77 18.54 -21.65 -15.61
CA SER A 77 17.54 -21.33 -14.57
C SER A 77 17.43 -19.81 -14.44
N LEU A 78 16.25 -19.27 -14.73
CA LEU A 78 15.98 -17.84 -14.57
C LEU A 78 15.70 -17.53 -13.09
N MET A 79 16.61 -16.80 -12.45
CA MET A 79 16.64 -16.59 -11.01
C MET A 79 15.84 -15.36 -10.58
N ASP A 80 16.01 -14.23 -11.28
CA ASP A 80 15.38 -12.95 -10.92
C ASP A 80 15.27 -12.00 -12.12
N VAL A 81 14.43 -10.97 -11.98
CA VAL A 81 14.23 -9.88 -12.94
C VAL A 81 14.24 -8.53 -12.23
N ASP A 82 15.20 -7.67 -12.56
CA ASP A 82 15.21 -6.27 -12.13
C ASP A 82 14.65 -5.39 -13.25
N PHE A 83 13.42 -4.89 -13.06
CA PHE A 83 12.78 -4.02 -14.05
C PHE A 83 13.34 -2.60 -14.10
N THR A 84 14.05 -2.18 -13.04
CA THR A 84 14.66 -0.85 -12.93
C THR A 84 16.00 -0.83 -13.67
N ALA A 85 16.83 -1.84 -13.43
CA ALA A 85 18.08 -2.05 -14.16
C ALA A 85 17.85 -2.58 -15.59
N LYS A 86 16.65 -3.11 -15.87
CA LYS A 86 16.26 -3.83 -17.10
C LYS A 86 17.04 -5.11 -17.35
N THR A 87 17.27 -5.89 -16.29
CA THR A 87 18.10 -7.08 -16.36
C THR A 87 17.40 -8.38 -15.94
N TYR A 88 17.74 -9.47 -16.63
CA TYR A 88 17.48 -10.85 -16.23
C TYR A 88 18.73 -11.44 -15.57
N LYS A 89 18.59 -12.05 -14.39
CA LYS A 89 19.65 -12.86 -13.78
C LYS A 89 19.41 -14.34 -14.09
N ILE A 90 20.29 -14.95 -14.87
CA ILE A 90 20.20 -16.37 -15.27
C ILE A 90 21.41 -17.13 -14.72
N HIS A 91 21.15 -18.31 -14.15
CA HIS A 91 22.15 -19.28 -13.77
C HIS A 91 22.24 -20.37 -14.83
N PHE A 92 23.43 -20.63 -15.38
CA PHE A 92 23.68 -21.69 -16.36
C PHE A 92 24.49 -22.82 -15.73
N LEU A 93 23.96 -24.03 -15.83
CA LEU A 93 24.68 -25.27 -15.58
C LEU A 93 24.98 -25.91 -16.94
N LEU A 94 26.22 -26.37 -17.12
CA LEU A 94 26.71 -26.88 -18.41
C LEU A 94 27.32 -28.26 -18.22
N GLU A 95 26.94 -29.20 -19.09
CA GLU A 95 27.39 -30.58 -19.06
C GLU A 95 27.83 -31.01 -20.47
N PRO A 96 29.10 -31.39 -20.68
CA PRO A 96 29.55 -31.94 -21.95
C PRO A 96 28.98 -33.35 -22.13
N ASN A 97 28.64 -33.73 -23.37
CA ASN A 97 28.10 -35.05 -23.70
C ASN A 97 28.77 -35.64 -24.97
N GLY A 98 28.82 -36.97 -25.04
CA GLY A 98 29.49 -37.69 -26.13
C GLY A 98 31.01 -37.51 -26.08
N THR A 99 31.63 -37.28 -27.24
CA THR A 99 33.10 -37.08 -27.38
C THR A 99 33.65 -35.88 -26.61
N LEU A 100 32.79 -34.93 -26.20
CA LEU A 100 33.16 -33.74 -25.43
C LEU A 100 33.33 -34.05 -23.93
N ALA A 101 32.74 -35.14 -23.45
CA ALA A 101 32.90 -35.61 -22.08
C ALA A 101 34.16 -36.48 -21.98
N GLY A 102 35.14 -36.01 -21.22
CA GLY A 102 36.27 -36.81 -20.77
C GLY A 102 35.91 -37.65 -19.53
N ASP A 103 36.92 -38.36 -19.02
CA ASP A 103 36.76 -39.17 -17.80
C ASP A 103 36.25 -38.30 -16.64
N ASN A 104 35.26 -38.83 -15.91
CA ASN A 104 34.57 -38.16 -14.79
C ASN A 104 33.74 -36.90 -15.15
N GLY A 105 33.35 -36.70 -16.41
CA GLY A 105 32.48 -35.58 -16.83
C GLY A 105 33.20 -34.24 -17.03
N VAL A 106 34.54 -34.29 -17.05
CA VAL A 106 35.45 -33.19 -17.36
C VAL A 106 35.38 -32.86 -18.85
N VAL A 107 35.69 -31.63 -19.28
CA VAL A 107 35.69 -31.29 -20.71
C VAL A 107 36.91 -31.89 -21.42
N SER A 108 36.71 -32.62 -22.52
CA SER A 108 37.80 -33.28 -23.27
C SER A 108 38.56 -32.35 -24.23
N GLN A 109 37.95 -31.21 -24.61
CA GLN A 109 38.46 -30.28 -25.63
C GLN A 109 38.29 -28.82 -25.18
N ASN A 110 39.09 -27.89 -25.70
CA ASN A 110 38.96 -26.48 -25.35
C ASN A 110 37.69 -25.89 -25.98
N LEU A 111 36.65 -25.61 -25.19
CA LEU A 111 35.39 -25.05 -25.66
C LEU A 111 35.28 -23.56 -25.36
N THR A 112 34.67 -22.81 -26.27
CA THR A 112 34.28 -21.41 -26.08
C THR A 112 32.78 -21.27 -26.27
N LEU A 113 32.10 -20.82 -25.22
CA LEU A 113 30.70 -20.49 -25.23
C LEU A 113 30.54 -18.98 -25.41
N SER A 114 29.87 -18.57 -26.48
CA SER A 114 29.43 -17.19 -26.70
C SER A 114 28.01 -17.05 -26.16
N LEU A 115 27.83 -16.21 -25.15
CA LEU A 115 26.52 -15.80 -24.66
C LEU A 115 26.34 -14.32 -24.97
N TYR A 116 25.30 -13.98 -25.74
CA TYR A 116 25.13 -12.65 -26.32
C TYR A 116 26.33 -12.25 -27.22
N SER A 117 26.26 -11.09 -27.89
CA SER A 117 27.26 -10.73 -28.93
C SER A 117 28.68 -10.46 -28.39
N MET A 118 28.89 -10.35 -27.07
CA MET A 118 30.15 -9.83 -26.49
C MET A 118 30.67 -10.57 -25.25
N LYS A 119 30.00 -11.61 -24.72
CA LYS A 119 30.47 -12.35 -23.54
C LYS A 119 30.90 -13.77 -23.92
N TYR A 120 32.20 -14.02 -23.84
CA TYR A 120 32.82 -15.31 -24.09
C TYR A 120 33.21 -15.98 -22.78
N ILE A 121 32.96 -17.28 -22.67
CA ILE A 121 33.40 -18.13 -21.57
C ILE A 121 34.21 -19.26 -22.17
N HIS A 122 35.45 -19.39 -21.70
CA HIS A 122 36.40 -20.39 -22.17
C HIS A 122 36.47 -21.52 -21.13
N PHE A 123 36.25 -22.75 -21.57
CA PHE A 123 36.39 -23.98 -20.79
C PHE A 123 37.59 -24.75 -21.35
N PRO A 124 38.74 -24.76 -20.67
CA PRO A 124 39.92 -25.50 -21.13
C PRO A 124 39.72 -27.01 -20.96
N ALA A 125 40.39 -27.79 -21.83
CA ALA A 125 40.39 -29.24 -21.74
C ALA A 125 41.04 -29.71 -20.43
N GLY A 126 40.41 -30.68 -19.76
CA GLY A 126 40.86 -31.21 -18.48
C GLY A 126 40.28 -30.51 -17.24
N GLU A 127 39.47 -29.46 -17.42
CA GLU A 127 38.73 -28.81 -16.32
C GLU A 127 37.24 -29.16 -16.32
N SER A 128 36.58 -29.03 -15.16
CA SER A 128 35.13 -29.20 -15.03
C SER A 128 34.41 -27.91 -15.44
N MET A 129 33.23 -28.02 -16.04
CA MET A 129 32.41 -26.84 -16.31
C MET A 129 31.78 -26.34 -15.01
N GLU A 130 32.27 -25.23 -14.48
CA GLU A 130 31.62 -24.56 -13.35
C GLU A 130 30.31 -23.87 -13.80
N PRO A 131 29.22 -23.93 -12.99
CA PRO A 131 28.00 -23.19 -13.27
C PRO A 131 28.25 -21.68 -13.25
N VAL A 132 27.66 -20.95 -14.21
CA VAL A 132 27.91 -19.51 -14.39
C VAL A 132 26.64 -18.69 -14.19
N GLU A 133 26.72 -17.67 -13.33
CA GLU A 133 25.69 -16.63 -13.26
C GLU A 133 25.97 -15.49 -14.26
N ILE A 134 24.94 -15.11 -15.01
CA ILE A 134 25.02 -14.05 -16.03
C ILE A 134 23.81 -13.14 -15.90
N VAL A 135 24.09 -11.85 -16.02
CA VAL A 135 23.09 -10.79 -16.09
C VAL A 135 22.97 -10.39 -17.57
N PHE A 136 21.75 -10.40 -18.11
CA PHE A 136 21.46 -9.94 -19.46
C PHE A 136 20.52 -8.74 -19.41
N ASP A 137 20.82 -7.70 -20.18
CA ASP A 137 19.88 -6.61 -20.42
C ASP A 137 18.72 -7.11 -21.32
N TYR A 138 17.52 -6.56 -21.15
CA TYR A 138 16.39 -6.82 -22.05
C TYR A 138 15.98 -5.59 -22.87
N ASP A 139 15.59 -5.83 -24.12
CA ASP A 139 15.45 -4.78 -25.14
C ASP A 139 14.16 -3.96 -24.99
N PHE A 140 13.06 -4.60 -24.57
CA PHE A 140 11.72 -4.02 -24.58
C PHE A 140 11.00 -4.20 -23.25
N GLY A 141 10.17 -3.21 -22.91
CA GLY A 141 9.31 -3.20 -21.73
C GLY A 141 9.44 -1.91 -20.93
N ASN A 142 8.36 -1.55 -20.24
CA ASN A 142 8.24 -0.31 -19.50
C ASN A 142 7.46 -0.56 -18.21
N ASP A 143 8.01 -0.15 -17.07
CA ASP A 143 7.41 -0.29 -15.75
C ASP A 143 6.22 0.67 -15.53
N VAL A 144 6.13 1.72 -16.35
CA VAL A 144 4.95 2.59 -16.42
C VAL A 144 3.66 1.81 -16.69
N ASP A 145 3.69 0.68 -17.40
CA ASP A 145 2.47 -0.08 -17.74
C ASP A 145 1.96 -1.02 -16.61
N TYR A 146 2.58 -0.96 -15.43
CA TYR A 146 2.20 -1.77 -14.26
C TYR A 146 0.71 -1.63 -13.86
N PRO A 147 0.00 -2.73 -13.56
CA PRO A 147 0.48 -4.12 -13.38
C PRO A 147 0.32 -5.01 -14.63
N PHE A 148 0.11 -4.43 -15.81
CA PHE A 148 -0.04 -5.15 -17.08
C PHE A 148 1.24 -5.09 -17.93
N ASP A 149 2.35 -4.75 -17.29
CA ASP A 149 3.67 -4.60 -17.86
C ASP A 149 4.23 -5.94 -18.40
N GLN A 150 4.79 -5.87 -19.61
CA GLN A 150 5.45 -6.98 -20.28
C GLN A 150 6.85 -6.55 -20.72
N TYR A 151 7.80 -7.45 -20.53
CA TYR A 151 9.21 -7.25 -20.83
C TYR A 151 9.67 -8.33 -21.79
N SER A 152 10.45 -7.97 -22.79
CA SER A 152 11.02 -8.94 -23.72
C SER A 152 12.50 -8.67 -23.92
N GLY A 153 13.29 -9.71 -23.68
CA GLY A 153 14.71 -9.73 -23.98
C GLY A 153 15.03 -10.80 -25.00
N TYR A 154 16.03 -10.53 -25.82
CA TYR A 154 16.56 -11.47 -26.79
C TYR A 154 18.05 -11.70 -26.54
N PHE A 155 18.46 -12.97 -26.47
CA PHE A 155 19.86 -13.32 -26.43
C PHE A 155 20.17 -14.57 -27.25
N GLU A 156 21.41 -14.63 -27.71
CA GLU A 156 21.94 -15.69 -28.56
C GLU A 156 22.92 -16.54 -27.76
N ILE A 157 22.90 -17.85 -28.00
CA ILE A 157 23.87 -18.80 -27.46
C ILE A 157 24.49 -19.57 -28.62
N MET A 158 25.82 -19.66 -28.61
CA MET A 158 26.61 -20.41 -29.59
C MET A 158 27.79 -21.07 -28.87
N ALA A 159 28.06 -22.35 -29.17
CA ALA A 159 29.22 -23.07 -28.67
C ALA A 159 30.14 -23.44 -29.84
N ALA A 160 31.44 -23.19 -29.69
CA ALA A 160 32.44 -23.51 -30.70
C ALA A 160 33.76 -23.92 -30.05
N MET A 161 34.63 -24.57 -30.81
CA MET A 161 35.98 -24.91 -30.37
C MET A 161 36.82 -23.63 -30.20
N THR A 162 37.60 -23.58 -29.13
CA THR A 162 38.44 -22.41 -28.81
C THR A 162 39.50 -22.21 -29.88
N GLY A 163 39.50 -21.02 -30.48
CA GLY A 163 40.39 -20.68 -31.60
C GLY A 163 39.86 -21.03 -33.00
N ASN A 164 38.71 -21.70 -33.12
CA ASN A 164 38.04 -21.92 -34.40
C ASN A 164 36.51 -21.73 -34.27
N ILE A 165 36.05 -20.51 -34.50
CA ILE A 165 34.64 -20.10 -34.42
C ILE A 165 33.76 -20.84 -35.44
N SER A 166 34.35 -21.38 -36.52
CA SER A 166 33.64 -22.20 -37.52
C SER A 166 33.56 -23.69 -37.16
N ALA A 167 34.24 -24.14 -36.09
CA ALA A 167 34.10 -25.49 -35.55
C ALA A 167 33.06 -25.47 -34.43
N THR A 168 31.80 -25.44 -34.86
CA THR A 168 30.61 -25.32 -34.02
C THR A 168 30.25 -26.65 -33.36
N VAL A 169 29.68 -26.55 -32.16
CA VAL A 169 29.27 -27.66 -31.30
C VAL A 169 27.75 -27.60 -31.11
N PRO A 170 27.00 -28.66 -31.42
CA PRO A 170 25.55 -28.63 -31.33
C PRO A 170 25.10 -28.59 -29.86
N ILE A 171 24.05 -27.83 -29.59
CA ILE A 171 23.59 -27.53 -28.22
C ILE A 171 22.24 -28.21 -27.93
N SER A 172 22.18 -28.86 -26.77
CA SER A 172 20.92 -29.26 -26.13
C SER A 172 20.63 -28.27 -24.99
N PHE A 173 19.62 -27.42 -25.15
CA PHE A 173 19.35 -26.33 -24.22
C PHE A 173 18.01 -26.53 -23.51
N LYS A 174 17.99 -26.43 -22.18
CA LYS A 174 16.78 -26.51 -21.35
C LYS A 174 16.67 -25.27 -20.47
N LEU A 175 15.66 -24.43 -20.69
CA LEU A 175 15.31 -23.35 -19.78
C LEU A 175 14.26 -23.80 -18.78
N GLU A 176 14.49 -23.44 -17.52
CA GLU A 176 13.53 -23.54 -16.42
C GLU A 176 13.33 -22.14 -15.82
N ALA A 177 12.10 -21.63 -15.90
CA ALA A 177 11.73 -20.33 -15.35
C ALA A 177 10.67 -20.52 -14.26
N SER A 178 11.06 -20.38 -13.00
CA SER A 178 10.20 -20.66 -11.83
C SER A 178 10.40 -19.61 -10.74
N VAL A 179 9.81 -18.43 -10.94
CA VAL A 179 9.77 -17.34 -9.94
C VAL A 179 8.32 -17.00 -9.66
N THR A 180 7.88 -17.15 -8.41
CA THR A 180 6.44 -17.06 -8.02
C THR A 180 5.81 -15.67 -8.27
N THR A 181 6.62 -14.62 -8.40
CA THR A 181 6.18 -13.23 -8.60
C THR A 181 5.95 -12.88 -10.08
N TYR A 182 6.48 -13.69 -11.01
CA TYR A 182 6.51 -13.40 -12.45
C TYR A 182 5.94 -14.54 -13.30
N SER A 183 5.39 -14.22 -14.46
CA SER A 183 5.07 -15.19 -15.51
C SER A 183 6.13 -15.12 -16.60
N PHE A 184 6.48 -16.27 -17.18
CA PHE A 184 7.50 -16.35 -18.23
C PHE A 184 6.96 -17.16 -19.41
N ASN A 185 7.05 -16.57 -20.59
CA ASN A 185 6.75 -17.19 -21.88
C ASN A 185 8.02 -17.14 -22.75
N PRO A 186 8.94 -18.12 -22.59
CA PRO A 186 10.12 -18.23 -23.42
C PRO A 186 9.76 -18.86 -24.77
N SER A 187 10.42 -18.40 -25.82
CA SER A 187 10.24 -18.92 -27.18
C SER A 187 11.60 -19.00 -27.89
N PHE A 188 11.88 -20.14 -28.51
CA PHE A 188 13.06 -20.29 -29.36
C PHE A 188 12.81 -19.65 -30.72
N ARG A 189 13.82 -18.98 -31.24
CA ARG A 189 13.85 -18.43 -32.60
C ARG A 189 15.13 -18.88 -33.26
N GLN A 190 15.04 -19.94 -34.05
CA GLN A 190 16.15 -20.40 -34.88
C GLN A 190 16.40 -19.39 -36.01
N PHE A 191 17.67 -19.12 -36.29
CA PHE A 191 18.04 -18.31 -37.46
C PHE A 191 18.07 -19.19 -38.70
N ASN A 192 17.16 -18.94 -39.65
CA ASN A 192 17.04 -19.70 -40.91
C ASN A 192 18.28 -19.65 -41.83
N TYR A 193 19.37 -18.99 -41.42
CA TYR A 193 20.59 -18.76 -42.21
C TYR A 193 21.90 -19.05 -41.44
N GLU A 194 21.83 -19.34 -40.14
CA GLU A 194 22.99 -19.72 -39.32
C GLU A 194 22.57 -20.93 -38.48
N THR A 195 23.02 -22.12 -38.88
CA THR A 195 22.63 -23.41 -38.27
C THR A 195 23.02 -23.52 -36.81
N ASP A 196 24.08 -22.84 -36.41
CA ASP A 196 24.84 -23.10 -35.18
C ASP A 196 24.60 -22.07 -34.07
N LYS A 197 23.59 -21.20 -34.21
CA LYS A 197 23.19 -20.22 -33.19
C LYS A 197 21.75 -20.40 -32.74
N ILE A 198 21.57 -20.52 -31.42
CA ILE A 198 20.25 -20.59 -30.81
C ILE A 198 19.86 -19.20 -30.32
N GLY A 199 18.83 -18.64 -30.93
CA GLY A 199 18.16 -17.45 -30.43
C GLY A 199 17.10 -17.81 -29.39
N LEU A 200 17.22 -17.25 -28.18
CA LEU A 200 16.18 -17.36 -27.14
C LEU A 200 15.55 -15.98 -26.90
N LYS A 201 14.24 -15.91 -27.15
CA LYS A 201 13.40 -14.77 -26.78
C LYS A 201 12.66 -15.10 -25.49
N ILE A 202 12.98 -14.41 -24.41
CA ILE A 202 12.19 -14.46 -23.17
C ILE A 202 11.18 -13.32 -23.18
N VAL A 203 9.91 -13.63 -22.88
CA VAL A 203 8.91 -12.65 -22.49
C VAL A 203 8.56 -12.87 -21.02
N ALA A 204 8.72 -11.85 -20.20
CA ALA A 204 8.36 -11.85 -18.78
C ALA A 204 7.20 -10.89 -18.50
N GLY A 205 6.34 -11.24 -17.57
CA GLY A 205 5.25 -10.40 -17.07
C GLY A 205 5.03 -10.60 -15.57
N ARG A 206 4.06 -9.88 -15.00
CA ARG A 206 3.65 -10.08 -13.60
C ARG A 206 2.85 -11.37 -13.46
N SER A 207 3.10 -12.14 -12.40
CA SER A 207 2.31 -13.35 -12.14
C SER A 207 0.84 -13.02 -11.89
N THR A 208 -0.03 -13.98 -12.18
CA THR A 208 -1.50 -13.89 -12.00
C THR A 208 -1.88 -13.45 -10.58
N THR A 209 -1.15 -13.92 -9.57
CA THR A 209 -1.35 -13.56 -8.16
C THR A 209 -0.93 -12.12 -7.88
N THR A 210 0.22 -11.67 -8.42
CA THR A 210 0.70 -10.28 -8.36
C THR A 210 -0.32 -9.34 -8.99
N LEU A 211 -0.81 -9.65 -10.20
CA LEU A 211 -1.81 -8.86 -10.93
C LEU A 211 -3.15 -8.80 -10.17
N GLY A 212 -3.67 -9.95 -9.72
CA GLY A 212 -4.93 -10.01 -8.97
C GLY A 212 -4.90 -9.23 -7.65
N PHE A 213 -3.80 -9.35 -6.90
CA PHE A 213 -3.58 -8.58 -5.67
C PHE A 213 -3.49 -7.07 -5.96
N SER A 214 -2.76 -6.67 -7.01
CA SER A 214 -2.63 -5.25 -7.37
C SER A 214 -3.94 -4.61 -7.82
N ILE A 215 -4.78 -5.34 -8.56
CA ILE A 215 -6.15 -4.89 -8.89
C ILE A 215 -7.01 -4.79 -7.63
N PHE A 216 -6.94 -5.77 -6.72
CA PHE A 216 -7.67 -5.74 -5.45
C PHE A 216 -7.31 -4.50 -4.60
N ILE A 217 -6.02 -4.18 -4.46
CA ILE A 217 -5.57 -2.98 -3.74
C ILE A 217 -6.10 -1.69 -4.41
N CYS A 218 -6.08 -1.61 -5.74
CA CYS A 218 -6.62 -0.47 -6.48
C CYS A 218 -8.14 -0.28 -6.22
N ILE A 219 -8.92 -1.37 -6.26
CA ILE A 219 -10.36 -1.34 -5.93
C ILE A 219 -10.59 -0.92 -4.48
N LEU A 220 -9.78 -1.43 -3.54
CA LEU A 220 -9.87 -1.10 -2.12
C LEU A 220 -9.54 0.38 -1.85
N MET A 221 -8.56 0.94 -2.56
CA MET A 221 -8.26 2.38 -2.55
C MET A 221 -9.44 3.23 -3.02
N TRP A 222 -10.10 2.84 -4.13
CA TRP A 222 -11.31 3.50 -4.62
C TRP A 222 -12.49 3.38 -3.66
N ALA A 223 -12.69 2.22 -3.04
CA ALA A 223 -13.75 2.05 -2.04
C ALA A 223 -13.55 2.99 -0.84
N LEU A 224 -12.32 3.11 -0.35
CA LEU A 224 -12.01 3.98 0.79
C LEU A 224 -12.11 5.48 0.44
N SER A 225 -11.66 5.89 -0.75
CA SER A 225 -11.82 7.29 -1.20
C SER A 225 -13.28 7.69 -1.33
N LEU A 226 -14.12 6.80 -1.88
CA LEU A 226 -15.56 7.03 -2.04
C LEU A 226 -16.31 7.02 -0.71
N VAL A 227 -15.91 6.22 0.28
CA VAL A 227 -16.47 6.26 1.64
C VAL A 227 -16.20 7.62 2.30
N ILE A 228 -14.97 8.14 2.21
CA ILE A 228 -14.61 9.46 2.75
C ILE A 228 -15.35 10.58 1.99
N ALA A 229 -15.50 10.48 0.67
CA ALA A 229 -16.29 11.42 -0.14
C ALA A 229 -17.78 11.41 0.25
N LEU A 230 -18.37 10.23 0.49
CA LEU A 230 -19.75 10.09 0.96
C LEU A 230 -19.97 10.71 2.35
N ILE A 231 -18.98 10.57 3.25
CA ILE A 231 -19.02 11.24 4.57
C ILE A 231 -18.95 12.76 4.39
N SER A 232 -18.03 13.26 3.57
CA SER A 232 -17.91 14.69 3.28
C SER A 232 -19.20 15.28 2.67
N TYR A 233 -19.78 14.61 1.67
CA TYR A 233 -21.07 14.97 1.08
C TYR A 233 -22.19 15.10 2.13
N GLN A 234 -22.27 14.16 3.08
CA GLN A 234 -23.24 14.22 4.18
C GLN A 234 -22.96 15.39 5.16
N VAL A 235 -21.70 15.67 5.45
CA VAL A 235 -21.29 16.78 6.32
C VAL A 235 -21.64 18.12 5.69
N VAL A 236 -21.23 18.36 4.44
CA VAL A 236 -21.45 19.62 3.73
C VAL A 236 -22.94 19.87 3.52
N LEU A 237 -23.62 19.01 2.76
CA LEU A 237 -24.95 19.29 2.21
C LEU A 237 -26.12 18.88 3.09
N ARG A 238 -25.93 17.93 4.02
CA ARG A 238 -27.02 17.46 4.92
C ARG A 238 -26.92 18.02 6.34
N GLY A 239 -25.91 18.85 6.62
CA GLY A 239 -25.70 19.40 7.95
C GLY A 239 -25.43 18.33 9.02
N ARG A 240 -24.88 17.16 8.64
CA ARG A 240 -24.49 16.13 9.61
C ARG A 240 -23.51 16.76 10.61
N ARG A 241 -23.76 16.58 11.91
CA ARG A 241 -22.84 17.01 12.97
C ARG A 241 -21.48 16.34 12.74
N VAL A 242 -20.41 17.12 12.90
CA VAL A 242 -19.04 16.66 12.69
C VAL A 242 -18.40 16.49 14.05
N ASP A 243 -18.14 15.26 14.44
CA ASP A 243 -17.34 14.95 15.61
C ASP A 243 -15.86 15.07 15.24
N ALA A 244 -14.99 15.39 16.20
CA ALA A 244 -13.54 15.52 15.97
C ALA A 244 -12.96 14.29 15.25
N HIS A 245 -13.41 13.09 15.64
CA HIS A 245 -13.03 11.82 15.01
C HIS A 245 -13.28 11.79 13.48
N SER A 246 -14.36 12.41 13.00
CA SER A 246 -14.67 12.46 11.56
C SER A 246 -13.67 13.31 10.76
N THR A 247 -13.09 14.35 11.37
CA THR A 247 -12.02 15.15 10.74
C THR A 247 -10.72 14.34 10.64
N MET A 248 -10.37 13.60 11.70
CA MET A 248 -9.17 12.77 11.76
C MET A 248 -9.19 11.66 10.71
N LEU A 249 -10.33 10.98 10.51
CA LEU A 249 -10.44 9.89 9.52
C LEU A 249 -9.98 10.29 8.11
N GLY A 250 -10.35 11.49 7.63
CA GLY A 250 -9.93 11.97 6.31
C GLY A 250 -8.43 12.25 6.23
N ILE A 251 -7.85 12.82 7.28
CA ILE A 251 -6.40 13.14 7.36
C ILE A 251 -5.58 11.85 7.47
N THR A 252 -5.97 10.93 8.36
CA THR A 252 -5.30 9.63 8.53
C THR A 252 -5.35 8.81 7.24
N MET A 253 -6.47 8.81 6.52
CA MET A 253 -6.58 8.10 5.23
C MET A 253 -5.59 8.64 4.19
N LEU A 254 -5.39 9.96 4.16
CA LEU A 254 -4.44 10.65 3.28
C LEU A 254 -2.99 10.14 3.46
N PHE A 255 -2.58 9.88 4.71
CA PHE A 255 -1.27 9.29 5.03
C PHE A 255 -1.23 7.76 4.93
N ALA A 256 -2.37 7.07 5.00
CA ALA A 256 -2.46 5.63 4.83
C ALA A 256 -2.37 5.17 3.36
N LEU A 257 -2.83 6.00 2.40
CA LEU A 257 -2.81 5.68 0.96
C LEU A 257 -1.42 5.29 0.43
N PRO A 258 -0.33 6.04 0.72
CA PRO A 258 1.03 5.67 0.29
C PRO A 258 1.50 4.31 0.83
N ALA A 259 1.16 3.96 2.07
CA ALA A 259 1.50 2.66 2.65
C ALA A 259 0.72 1.53 1.96
N LEU A 260 -0.57 1.76 1.65
CA LEU A 260 -1.41 0.82 0.93
C LEU A 260 -0.95 0.60 -0.53
N ARG A 261 -0.53 1.66 -1.23
CA ARG A 261 0.16 1.57 -2.54
C ARG A 261 1.43 0.72 -2.45
N SER A 262 2.27 0.99 -1.46
CA SER A 262 3.57 0.31 -1.28
C SER A 262 3.44 -1.15 -0.85
N ALA A 263 2.24 -1.61 -0.47
CA ALA A 263 1.95 -3.02 -0.24
C ALA A 263 1.77 -3.83 -1.54
N GLN A 264 1.68 -3.18 -2.71
CA GLN A 264 1.54 -3.87 -3.99
C GLN A 264 2.85 -4.57 -4.40
N PRO A 265 2.81 -5.87 -4.75
CA PRO A 265 3.99 -6.67 -5.04
C PRO A 265 4.76 -6.14 -6.26
N GLY A 266 6.06 -5.87 -6.06
CA GLY A 266 6.98 -5.41 -7.09
C GLY A 266 6.59 -4.09 -7.76
N ILE A 267 5.85 -3.21 -7.06
CA ILE A 267 5.41 -1.93 -7.60
C ILE A 267 6.61 -1.01 -7.93
N PRO A 268 6.65 -0.42 -9.14
CA PRO A 268 7.71 0.52 -9.53
C PRO A 268 7.64 1.87 -8.79
N PRO A 269 8.64 2.75 -9.02
CA PRO A 269 8.59 4.15 -8.62
C PRO A 269 7.27 4.86 -9.01
N VAL A 270 7.00 6.00 -8.37
CA VAL A 270 5.75 6.75 -8.59
C VAL A 270 5.60 7.20 -10.05
N GLY A 271 4.44 6.93 -10.64
CA GLY A 271 4.10 7.35 -12.00
C GLY A 271 3.63 6.25 -12.95
N CYS A 272 3.37 5.03 -12.47
CA CYS A 272 2.82 3.96 -13.30
C CYS A 272 1.32 4.13 -13.60
N ALA A 273 0.78 3.33 -14.51
CA ALA A 273 -0.62 3.37 -14.94
C ALA A 273 -1.59 3.18 -13.76
N ALA A 274 -1.28 2.28 -12.82
CA ALA A 274 -2.04 2.13 -11.58
C ALA A 274 -2.09 3.42 -10.74
N ASP A 275 -1.00 4.20 -10.71
CA ASP A 275 -0.95 5.47 -9.97
C ASP A 275 -1.79 6.56 -10.65
N ILE A 276 -1.66 6.66 -11.98
CA ILE A 276 -2.35 7.65 -12.80
C ILE A 276 -3.86 7.40 -12.82
N LEU A 277 -4.29 6.14 -12.88
CA LEU A 277 -5.70 5.75 -12.91
C LEU A 277 -6.33 5.67 -11.52
N GLY A 278 -5.57 5.37 -10.47
CA GLY A 278 -6.07 5.14 -9.12
C GLY A 278 -5.49 6.09 -8.07
N PHE A 279 -4.18 6.01 -7.81
CA PHE A 279 -3.53 6.67 -6.68
C PHE A 279 -3.78 8.18 -6.62
N TYR A 280 -3.53 8.91 -7.71
CA TYR A 280 -3.65 10.38 -7.73
C TYR A 280 -5.11 10.84 -7.58
N TRP A 281 -6.06 10.19 -8.25
CA TRP A 281 -7.49 10.52 -8.13
C TRP A 281 -8.02 10.24 -6.72
N ASN A 282 -7.67 9.09 -6.15
CA ASN A 282 -8.06 8.73 -4.79
C ASN A 282 -7.48 9.70 -3.75
N MET A 283 -6.22 10.10 -3.91
CA MET A 283 -5.58 11.11 -3.06
C MET A 283 -6.26 12.48 -3.17
N ALA A 284 -6.56 12.94 -4.39
CA ALA A 284 -7.25 14.21 -4.61
C ALA A 284 -8.67 14.22 -4.02
N ILE A 285 -9.44 13.14 -4.21
CA ILE A 285 -10.78 12.97 -3.64
C ILE A 285 -10.73 13.03 -2.12
N ILE A 286 -9.80 12.30 -1.48
CA ILE A 286 -9.67 12.27 -0.02
C ILE A 286 -9.21 13.63 0.51
N ALA A 287 -8.26 14.30 -0.15
CA ALA A 287 -7.77 15.63 0.24
C ALA A 287 -8.90 16.67 0.20
N CYS A 288 -9.62 16.79 -0.92
CA CYS A 288 -10.78 17.68 -1.03
C CYS A 288 -11.85 17.35 0.00
N SER A 289 -12.11 16.06 0.24
CA SER A 289 -13.10 15.61 1.22
C SER A 289 -12.70 15.95 2.66
N ALA A 290 -11.45 15.73 3.04
CA ALA A 290 -10.91 16.04 4.36
C ALA A 290 -10.91 17.55 4.62
N VAL A 291 -10.45 18.37 3.65
CA VAL A 291 -10.51 19.83 3.75
C VAL A 291 -11.95 20.32 3.93
N ALA A 292 -12.90 19.79 3.16
CA ALA A 292 -14.31 20.16 3.28
C ALA A 292 -14.93 19.78 4.64
N ILE A 293 -14.59 18.60 5.19
CA ILE A 293 -15.04 18.18 6.53
C ILE A 293 -14.44 19.09 7.61
N THR A 294 -13.13 19.34 7.56
CA THR A 294 -12.42 20.19 8.56
C THR A 294 -12.87 21.64 8.49
N MET A 295 -13.09 22.20 7.29
CA MET A 295 -13.67 23.55 7.13
C MET A 295 -15.11 23.61 7.67
N CYS A 296 -15.95 22.60 7.40
CA CYS A 296 -17.29 22.54 7.98
C CYS A 296 -17.27 22.44 9.52
N TRP A 297 -16.28 21.74 10.10
CA TRP A 297 -16.11 21.65 11.54
C TRP A 297 -15.69 23.00 12.14
N ALA A 298 -14.67 23.65 11.57
CA ALA A 298 -14.19 24.96 12.02
C ALA A 298 -15.26 26.06 11.92
N VAL A 299 -15.99 26.15 10.80
CA VAL A 299 -17.03 27.17 10.59
C VAL A 299 -18.29 26.91 11.44
N ARG A 300 -18.58 25.65 11.78
CA ARG A 300 -19.73 25.29 12.64
C ARG A 300 -19.35 25.15 14.12
N TRP A 301 -18.12 25.48 14.49
CA TRP A 301 -17.65 25.41 15.87
C TRP A 301 -18.48 26.34 16.75
N ARG A 302 -18.96 25.80 17.88
CA ARG A 302 -19.65 26.55 18.93
C ARG A 302 -18.98 26.20 20.25
N PRO A 303 -18.50 27.19 21.03
CA PRO A 303 -17.96 26.92 22.36
C PRO A 303 -19.06 26.34 23.27
N GLU A 304 -18.69 25.42 24.15
CA GLU A 304 -19.59 24.62 25.01
C GLU A 304 -20.18 25.42 26.19
N ALA A 305 -20.47 26.70 26.01
CA ALA A 305 -20.97 27.60 27.05
C ALA A 305 -22.36 27.21 27.59
N ASN A 306 -23.15 26.46 26.80
CA ASN A 306 -24.56 26.16 27.13
C ASN A 306 -24.76 24.93 28.01
N ASP A 307 -23.77 24.04 28.16
CA ASP A 307 -23.93 22.80 28.94
C ASP A 307 -23.58 23.01 30.43
N LYS A 308 -22.60 23.88 30.72
CA LYS A 308 -22.32 24.29 32.10
C LYS A 308 -23.41 25.19 32.68
N MET A 309 -24.00 26.05 31.85
CA MET A 309 -25.05 26.99 32.28
C MET A 309 -26.39 26.26 32.55
N SER A 310 -26.70 25.20 31.78
CA SER A 310 -27.85 24.33 32.05
C SER A 310 -27.64 23.53 33.34
N ILE A 311 -26.46 22.91 33.53
CA ILE A 311 -26.13 22.16 34.75
C ILE A 311 -26.17 23.07 35.98
N MET A 312 -25.53 24.25 35.96
CA MET A 312 -25.67 25.25 37.04
C MET A 312 -27.13 25.60 37.33
N SER A 313 -27.93 25.92 36.30
CA SER A 313 -29.35 26.29 36.52
C SER A 313 -30.21 25.14 37.07
N VAL A 314 -29.84 23.88 36.78
CA VAL A 314 -30.54 22.69 37.30
C VAL A 314 -30.06 22.33 38.71
N GLU A 315 -28.79 22.59 39.04
CA GLU A 315 -28.24 22.35 40.37
C GLU A 315 -28.66 23.45 41.36
N GLU A 316 -28.72 24.69 40.93
CA GLU A 316 -29.23 25.84 41.69
C GLU A 316 -30.75 25.70 41.95
N ALA A 317 -31.54 25.29 40.95
CA ALA A 317 -32.96 24.95 41.15
C ALA A 317 -33.17 23.74 42.08
N ARG A 318 -32.26 22.75 42.05
CA ARG A 318 -32.30 21.58 42.96
C ARG A 318 -31.93 21.95 44.40
N PHE A 319 -31.10 22.97 44.58
CA PHE A 319 -30.71 23.46 45.90
C PHE A 319 -31.90 24.16 46.59
N ASP A 320 -32.61 25.03 45.86
CA ASP A 320 -33.77 25.78 46.36
C ASP A 320 -34.92 24.86 46.83
N ASP A 321 -35.22 23.78 46.08
CA ASP A 321 -36.24 22.78 46.43
C ASP A 321 -35.95 22.01 47.75
N THR A 322 -34.73 22.09 48.30
CA THR A 322 -34.35 21.38 49.55
C THR A 322 -34.42 22.23 50.82
N HIS A 323 -34.93 23.47 50.72
CA HIS A 323 -35.06 24.39 51.87
C HIS A 323 -36.51 24.86 52.15
N TYR A 324 -37.49 24.01 51.85
CA TYR A 324 -38.90 24.24 52.19
C TYR A 324 -39.58 23.02 52.84
N ASP A 325 -39.13 22.64 54.04
CA ASP A 325 -40.01 22.04 55.05
C ASP A 325 -39.37 22.17 56.45
N ASP A 326 -39.89 23.07 57.28
CA ASP A 326 -40.55 22.71 58.56
C ASP A 326 -40.85 23.99 59.37
N THR A 327 -42.14 24.29 59.56
CA THR A 327 -42.72 24.73 60.84
C THR A 327 -44.20 25.05 60.63
N ARG A 328 -45.07 24.18 61.15
CA ARG A 328 -46.52 24.37 61.10
C ARG A 328 -47.07 24.59 62.50
N TYR A 329 -47.75 25.73 62.67
CA TYR A 329 -48.78 26.00 63.68
C TYR A 329 -48.33 26.11 65.16
N ASP A 330 -48.49 27.31 65.71
CA ASP A 330 -49.29 27.48 66.92
C ASP A 330 -49.93 28.89 66.93
N ASP A 331 -51.22 28.96 67.24
CA ASP A 331 -51.97 30.21 67.35
C ASP A 331 -51.69 30.87 68.71
N ASN A 332 -51.28 32.16 68.73
CA ASN A 332 -51.95 33.24 69.48
C ASN A 332 -51.15 34.57 69.51
N ALA A 333 -51.90 35.66 69.74
CA ALA A 333 -51.49 36.96 70.30
C ALA A 333 -50.73 38.00 69.42
N THR A 334 -51.51 39.00 68.98
CA THR A 334 -51.35 40.43 69.32
C THR A 334 -50.11 41.24 68.84
N ALA A 335 -50.33 42.06 67.82
CA ALA A 335 -49.86 43.45 67.61
C ALA A 335 -48.36 43.82 67.62
N CYS A 336 -47.79 44.03 66.42
CA CYS A 336 -46.94 45.15 65.96
C CYS A 336 -46.61 44.88 64.47
N GLY A 337 -46.25 45.83 63.59
CA GLY A 337 -45.99 47.26 63.76
C GLY A 337 -44.99 47.75 62.70
N SER A 338 -45.49 48.32 61.59
CA SER A 338 -44.79 49.18 60.60
C SER A 338 -43.64 48.65 59.70
N THR A 339 -43.72 49.09 58.43
CA THR A 339 -42.64 49.44 57.47
C THR A 339 -41.71 48.39 56.83
N CYS A 340 -41.88 48.20 55.52
CA CYS A 340 -40.80 47.86 54.58
C CYS A 340 -40.02 49.12 54.15
N PRO A 341 -38.71 49.00 53.89
CA PRO A 341 -38.00 49.84 52.92
C PRO A 341 -37.22 49.02 51.86
N PRO A 342 -36.72 49.65 50.76
CA PRO A 342 -36.37 48.94 49.52
C PRO A 342 -34.87 48.71 49.27
N VAL A 343 -34.61 47.87 48.25
CA VAL A 343 -33.34 47.60 47.56
C VAL A 343 -32.37 48.78 47.48
N ARG A 344 -31.10 48.57 47.87
CA ARG A 344 -29.96 49.37 47.38
C ARG A 344 -28.73 48.53 47.03
N ARG A 345 -28.13 48.94 45.92
CA ARG A 345 -26.83 48.56 45.36
C ARG A 345 -25.70 49.23 46.17
N CYS A 346 -24.63 48.49 46.46
CA CYS A 346 -23.33 49.05 46.88
C CYS A 346 -22.21 48.49 45.99
N VAL A 347 -21.21 49.32 45.73
CA VAL A 347 -19.99 49.10 44.93
C VAL A 347 -18.83 49.75 45.72
N ASP A 348 -17.58 49.43 45.33
CA ASP A 348 -16.29 49.91 45.87
C ASP A 348 -15.84 49.20 47.18
N ASN A 349 -14.70 48.48 47.26
CA ASN A 349 -13.26 48.69 46.92
C ASN A 349 -12.44 49.36 48.05
N VAL A 350 -11.11 49.09 48.07
CA VAL A 350 -10.03 49.75 48.87
C VAL A 350 -9.96 49.23 50.34
N ASP A 351 -8.84 48.80 50.94
CA ASP A 351 -7.41 48.69 50.52
C ASP A 351 -6.63 47.55 51.25
N ASP A 352 -5.34 47.41 50.90
CA ASP A 352 -4.30 46.47 51.35
C ASP A 352 -4.01 46.34 52.87
N ASP A 353 -3.37 45.22 53.25
CA ASP A 353 -2.23 45.24 54.20
C ASP A 353 -1.31 44.00 54.01
N ILE A 354 0.02 44.20 54.13
CA ILE A 354 1.08 43.19 53.96
C ILE A 354 1.86 43.03 55.28
N TYR A 355 2.20 41.80 55.68
CA TYR A 355 3.39 41.55 56.52
C TYR A 355 3.97 40.13 56.34
N GLU A 356 5.31 40.05 56.25
CA GLU A 356 6.09 38.79 56.24
C GLU A 356 6.46 38.32 57.66
N ILE A 357 6.50 37.00 57.87
CA ILE A 357 7.40 36.24 58.78
C ILE A 357 7.57 34.86 58.06
N GLY A 358 8.77 34.31 57.77
CA GLY A 358 9.76 33.73 58.70
C GLY A 358 9.24 32.41 59.30
N ASP A 359 9.96 31.29 59.40
CA ASP A 359 11.36 30.92 59.09
C ASP A 359 11.46 29.36 59.07
N GLU A 360 12.65 28.80 58.78
CA GLU A 360 13.09 27.42 59.16
C GLU A 360 12.37 26.17 58.54
N ASP A 361 13.01 25.03 58.21
CA ASP A 361 14.45 24.68 58.22
C ASP A 361 14.85 23.61 57.17
N SER A 362 16.10 23.76 56.72
CA SER A 362 17.06 22.89 56.03
C SER A 362 16.88 21.35 56.12
N THR A 363 17.04 20.59 55.04
CA THR A 363 18.33 20.00 54.55
C THR A 363 18.10 19.22 53.23
N THR A 364 18.95 19.05 52.20
CA THR A 364 20.39 19.29 51.90
C THR A 364 21.37 18.27 52.54
N ILE A 365 22.22 17.50 51.82
CA ILE A 365 23.48 17.83 51.07
C ILE A 365 23.87 16.57 50.24
N ALA A 366 24.05 16.64 48.91
CA ALA A 366 25.30 16.69 48.09
C ALA A 366 26.25 15.45 48.12
N GLY A 367 27.15 15.19 47.16
CA GLY A 367 27.56 15.88 45.91
C GLY A 367 28.48 14.96 45.07
N SER A 368 28.84 15.25 43.82
CA SER A 368 29.95 16.17 43.48
C SER A 368 30.16 16.30 41.95
N SER A 369 30.82 17.39 41.52
CA SER A 369 31.07 17.83 40.12
C SER A 369 32.56 17.57 39.71
N PRO A 370 33.21 18.22 38.70
CA PRO A 370 32.76 19.00 37.50
C PRO A 370 33.57 18.77 36.17
N SER A 371 33.18 19.48 35.09
CA SER A 371 34.01 19.95 33.92
C SER A 371 34.50 18.92 32.86
N THR A 372 34.72 19.22 31.56
CA THR A 372 35.16 20.49 30.91
C THR A 372 34.76 20.63 29.41
N SER A 373 34.64 21.88 28.94
CA SER A 373 34.66 22.51 27.58
C SER A 373 34.78 21.69 26.25
N PRO A 374 34.16 22.16 25.13
CA PRO A 374 34.39 21.65 23.76
C PRO A 374 35.58 22.31 23.02
N ASP A 375 36.04 21.71 21.92
CA ASP A 375 36.92 22.35 20.91
C ASP A 375 36.47 22.03 19.46
N ARG A 376 36.86 22.89 18.52
CA ARG A 376 36.42 22.99 17.12
C ARG A 376 37.66 23.06 16.21
N ARG A 377 37.86 22.12 15.28
CA ARG A 377 38.79 22.36 14.15
C ARG A 377 38.40 21.67 12.84
N ARG A 378 38.83 22.29 11.73
CA ARG A 378 38.60 21.94 10.32
C ARG A 378 39.76 21.10 9.75
N GLN A 379 39.48 20.41 8.64
CA GLN A 379 40.39 20.05 7.53
C GLN A 379 41.60 19.15 7.93
N TYR A 380 42.00 18.15 7.14
CA TYR A 380 41.83 17.90 5.69
C TYR A 380 41.33 16.47 5.42
#